data_AF-A0A414PML2-F1
#
_entry.id   AF-A0A414PML2-F1
#
_cell.length_a   1.000
_cell.length_b   1.000
_cell.length_c   1.000
_cell.angle_alpha   90.00
_cell.angle_beta   90.00
_cell.angle_gamma   90.00
#
_symmetry.space_group_name_H-M   'P 1'
#
loop_
_entity.id
_entity.type
_entity.pdbx_description
1 polymer ?
#
loop_
_entity_poly.entity_id
_entity_poly.type
_entity_poly.pdbx_seq_one_letter_code
_entity_poly.pdbx_strand_id
1 'polypeptide(L)'
;MKYEKTVFKTILRYAIPSVVSMWIFTLYTMVDGIFIGKYVGALGLAGVNITMPLINLTFAIGIMIAIGSSTMIAIHYGEGD
;
A
#
# COMPACT_ATOMS: atom_id res chain seq x y z
N MET A 1 -12.37 15.68 -26.32
CA MET A 1 -13.35 15.38 -25.25
C MET A 1 -13.71 13.88 -25.08
N LYS A 2 -13.72 13.04 -26.14
CA LYS A 2 -14.06 11.59 -26.01
C LYS A 2 -13.00 10.77 -25.25
N TYR A 3 -11.71 11.11 -25.41
CA TYR A 3 -10.59 10.45 -24.73
C TYR A 3 -10.51 10.76 -23.23
N GLU A 4 -10.79 11.99 -22.79
CA GLU A 4 -10.80 12.36 -21.37
C GLU A 4 -11.81 11.55 -20.55
N LYS A 5 -13.03 11.34 -21.09
CA LYS A 5 -14.04 10.51 -20.43
C LYS A 5 -13.58 9.06 -20.24
N THR A 6 -12.80 8.52 -21.18
CA THR A 6 -12.24 7.17 -21.09
C THR A 6 -11.13 7.10 -20.05
N VAL A 7 -10.20 8.07 -20.02
CA VAL A 7 -9.11 8.15 -19.04
C VAL A 7 -9.66 8.28 -17.62
N PHE A 8 -10.61 9.19 -17.39
CA PHE A 8 -11.23 9.38 -16.08
C PHE A 8 -11.96 8.11 -15.58
N LYS A 9 -12.66 7.41 -16.48
CA LYS A 9 -13.32 6.14 -16.15
C LYS A 9 -12.31 5.05 -15.79
N THR A 10 -11.17 4.98 -16.50
CA THR A 10 -10.10 4.03 -16.20
C THR A 10 -9.45 4.33 -14.85
N ILE A 11 -9.14 5.60 -14.57
CA ILE A 11 -8.61 6.03 -13.26
C ILE A 11 -9.57 5.61 -12.16
N LEU A 12 -10.86 5.92 -12.26
CA LEU A 12 -11.83 5.52 -11.24
C LEU A 12 -11.93 3.99 -11.07
N ARG A 13 -11.83 3.23 -12.16
CA ARG A 13 -11.89 1.77 -12.14
C ARG A 13 -10.73 1.15 -11.35
N TYR A 14 -9.55 1.78 -11.34
CA TYR A 14 -8.39 1.31 -10.56
C TYR A 14 -8.30 1.99 -9.18
N ALA A 15 -8.59 3.28 -9.10
CA ALA A 15 -8.47 4.07 -7.88
C ALA A 15 -9.46 3.62 -6.81
N ILE A 16 -10.72 3.34 -7.16
CA ILE A 16 -11.73 2.88 -6.20
C ILE A 16 -11.28 1.60 -5.48
N PRO A 17 -10.92 0.50 -6.17
CA PRO A 17 -10.45 -0.70 -5.48
C PRO A 17 -9.13 -0.46 -4.72
N SER A 18 -8.20 0.37 -5.23
CA SER A 18 -6.98 0.72 -4.49
C SER A 18 -7.26 1.43 -3.17
N VAL A 19 -8.19 2.39 -3.16
CA VAL A 19 -8.60 3.09 -1.93
C VAL A 19 -9.28 2.12 -0.97
N VAL A 20 -10.17 1.26 -1.45
CA VAL A 20 -10.80 0.23 -0.61
C VAL A 20 -9.74 -0.69 0.02
N SER A 21 -8.74 -1.13 -0.74
CA SER A 21 -7.62 -1.92 -0.22
C SER A 21 -6.84 -1.19 0.87
N MET A 22 -6.56 0.11 0.67
CA MET A 22 -5.91 0.93 1.71
C MET A 22 -6.75 1.04 2.97
N TRP A 23 -8.07 1.20 2.84
CA TRP A 23 -8.97 1.24 3.99
C TRP A 23 -9.01 -0.08 4.76
N ILE A 24 -9.07 -1.21 4.06
CA ILE A 24 -9.02 -2.54 4.69
C ILE A 24 -7.68 -2.71 5.42
N PHE A 25 -6.56 -2.31 4.81
CA PHE A 25 -5.25 -2.36 5.45
C PHE A 25 -5.20 -1.51 6.73
N THR A 26 -5.71 -0.28 6.69
CA THR A 26 -5.78 0.58 7.89
C THR A 26 -6.69 0.00 8.97
N LEU A 27 -7.84 -0.57 8.60
CA LEU A 27 -8.71 -1.24 9.57
C LEU A 27 -8.02 -2.44 10.21
N TYR A 28 -7.29 -3.23 9.42
CA TYR A 28 -6.48 -4.33 9.94
C TYR A 28 -5.45 -3.85 10.96
N THR A 29 -4.67 -2.80 10.66
CA THR A 29 -3.66 -2.29 11.60
C THR A 29 -4.27 -1.65 12.84
N MET A 30 -5.44 -1.01 12.73
CA MET A 30 -6.18 -0.49 13.88
C MET A 30 -6.68 -1.62 14.78
N VAL A 31 -7.28 -2.66 14.20
CA VAL A 31 -7.76 -3.83 14.96
C VAL A 31 -6.58 -4.51 15.64
N ASP A 32 -5.49 -4.77 14.92
CA ASP A 32 -4.26 -5.33 15.49
C ASP A 32 -3.75 -4.52 16.69
N GLY A 33 -3.63 -3.19 16.53
CA GLY A 33 -3.23 -2.28 17.61
C GLY A 33 -4.18 -2.31 18.82
N ILE A 34 -5.50 -2.37 18.61
CA ILE A 34 -6.49 -2.48 19.69
C ILE A 34 -6.33 -3.80 20.45
N PHE A 35 -6.15 -4.91 19.74
CA PHE A 35 -5.98 -6.21 20.37
C PHE A 35 -4.66 -6.28 21.13
N ILE A 36 -3.55 -5.82 20.56
CA ILE A 36 -2.26 -5.78 21.26
C ILE A 36 -2.35 -4.88 22.50
N GLY A 37 -2.96 -3.70 22.38
CA GLY A 37 -3.17 -2.79 23.51
C GLY A 37 -4.05 -3.39 24.61
N LYS A 38 -5.08 -4.16 24.26
CA LYS A 38 -6.01 -4.75 25.23
C LYS A 38 -5.46 -6.02 25.90
N TYR A 39 -4.76 -6.88 25.16
CA TYR A 39 -4.35 -8.21 25.63
C TYR A 39 -2.88 -8.28 26.08
N VAL A 40 -2.00 -7.43 25.53
CA VAL A 40 -0.57 -7.38 25.88
C VAL A 40 -0.21 -6.09 26.62
N GLY A 41 -0.98 -5.01 26.39
CA GLY A 41 -0.80 -3.74 27.07
C GLY A 41 0.36 -2.91 26.50
N ALA A 42 0.82 -1.95 27.30
CA ALA A 42 1.83 -0.97 26.88
C ALA A 42 3.16 -1.61 26.45
N LEU A 43 3.58 -2.70 27.11
CA LEU A 43 4.80 -3.42 26.75
C LEU A 43 4.72 -4.05 25.35
N GLY A 44 3.55 -4.59 24.97
CA GLY A 44 3.33 -5.14 23.63
C GLY A 44 3.40 -4.06 22.56
N LEU A 45 2.72 -2.94 22.78
CA LEU A 45 2.75 -1.79 21.87
C LEU A 45 4.16 -1.20 21.73
N ALA A 46 4.93 -1.14 22.82
CA ALA A 46 6.32 -0.70 22.78
C ALA A 46 7.19 -1.64 21.93
N GLY A 47 7.05 -2.96 22.11
CA GLY A 47 7.75 -3.96 21.30
C GLY A 47 7.46 -3.80 19.80
N VAL A 48 6.19 -3.64 19.44
CA VAL A 48 5.75 -3.41 18.05
C VAL A 48 6.44 -2.17 17.47
N ASN A 49 6.41 -1.05 18.19
CA ASN A 49 7.03 0.20 17.73
C ASN A 49 8.56 0.09 17.58
N ILE A 50 9.23 -0.66 18.45
CA ILE A 50 10.67 -0.94 18.31
C ILE A 50 10.96 -1.79 17.06
N THR A 51 10.06 -2.68 16.68
CA THR A 51 10.20 -3.52 15.48
C THR A 51 9.79 -2.81 14.18
N MET A 52 9.00 -1.74 14.25
CA MET A 52 8.53 -1.00 13.06
C MET A 52 9.62 -0.57 12.07
N PRO A 53 10.81 -0.10 12.48
CA PRO A 53 11.90 0.22 11.55
C PRO A 53 12.31 -0.96 10.66
N LEU A 54 12.36 -2.17 11.22
CA LEU A 54 12.71 -3.39 10.48
C LEU A 54 11.60 -3.75 9.49
N ILE A 55 10.34 -3.67 9.93
CA ILE A 55 9.17 -3.91 9.07
C ILE A 55 9.16 -2.92 7.90
N ASN A 56 9.36 -1.63 8.19
CA ASN A 56 9.42 -0.57 7.18
C ASN A 56 10.56 -0.77 6.19
N LEU A 57 11.71 -1.28 6.63
CA LEU A 57 12.83 -1.61 5.73
C LEU A 57 12.43 -2.71 4.74
N THR A 58 11.78 -3.77 5.23
CA THR A 58 11.28 -4.85 4.35
C THR A 58 10.23 -4.32 3.36
N PHE A 59 9.29 -3.48 3.83
CA PHE A 59 8.33 -2.82 2.94
C PHE A 59 9.01 -1.93 1.91
N ALA A 60 10.01 -1.14 2.32
CA ALA A 60 10.73 -0.23 1.42
C ALA A 60 11.39 -0.98 0.26
N ILE A 61 12.05 -2.11 0.56
CA ILE A 61 12.67 -2.97 -0.47
C ILE A 61 11.59 -3.55 -1.39
N GLY A 62 10.49 -4.07 -0.82
CA GLY A 62 9.38 -4.62 -1.61
C GLY A 62 8.74 -3.57 -2.53
N ILE A 63 8.50 -2.37 -2.01
CA ILE A 63 7.94 -1.24 -2.76
C ILE A 63 8.90 -0.77 -3.85
N MET A 64 10.20 -0.68 -3.56
CA MET A 64 11.22 -0.31 -4.55
C MET A 64 11.18 -1.25 -5.75
N ILE A 65 11.13 -2.56 -5.51
CA ILE A 65 11.08 -3.55 -6.58
C ILE A 65 9.73 -3.47 -7.32
N ALA A 66 8.61 -3.43 -6.59
CA ALA A 66 7.27 -3.41 -7.19
C ALA A 66 7.00 -2.16 -8.03
N ILE A 67 7.27 -0.97 -7.48
CA ILE A 67 7.05 0.31 -8.19
C ILE A 67 8.14 0.52 -9.24
N GLY A 68 9.39 0.19 -8.95
CA GLY A 68 10.51 0.33 -9.89
C GLY A 68 10.31 -0.52 -11.14
N SER A 69 10.00 -1.81 -10.98
CA SER A 69 9.75 -2.70 -12.12
C SER A 69 8.51 -2.28 -12.92
N SER A 70 7.38 -1.98 -12.26
CA SER A 70 6.16 -1.55 -12.96
C SER A 70 6.35 -0.24 -13.72
N THR A 71 7.14 0.69 -13.19
CA THR A 71 7.49 1.94 -13.89
C THR A 71 8.32 1.65 -15.13
N MET A 72 9.37 0.83 -15.03
CA MET A 72 10.20 0.46 -16.19
C MET A 72 9.40 -0.28 -17.27
N ILE A 73 8.52 -1.20 -16.87
CA ILE A 73 7.62 -1.92 -17.80
C ILE A 73 6.69 -0.94 -18.50
N ALA A 74 6.10 0.02 -17.77
CA ALA A 74 5.21 1.02 -18.36
C ALA A 74 5.91 1.92 -19.38
N ILE A 75 7.20 2.23 -19.17
CA ILE A 75 8.01 3.01 -20.11
C ILE A 75 8.23 2.22 -21.41
N HIS A 76 8.76 0.99 -21.34
CA HIS A 76 9.02 0.16 -22.52
C HIS A 76 7.72 -0.14 -23.28
N TYR A 77 6.64 -0.46 -22.55
CA TYR A 77 5.32 -0.70 -23.14
C TYR A 77 4.78 0.55 -23.87
N GLY A 78 5.13 1.75 -23.39
CA GLY A 78 4.80 3.01 -24.06
C GLY A 78 5.66 3.29 -25.30
N GLU A 79 6.89 2.78 -25.34
CA GLU A 79 7.82 2.86 -26.48
C GLU A 79 7.52 1.79 -27.55
N GLY A 80 6.74 0.77 -27.21
CA GLY A 80 6.34 -0.31 -28.12
C GLY A 80 7.25 -1.55 -28.07
N ASP A 81 8.04 -1.69 -27.01
CA ASP A 81 8.88 -2.84 -26.64
C ASP A 81 8.21 -3.61 -25.48
#